data_AF-A0A7I8EYG9-F1
#
_entry.id   AF-A0A7I8EYG9-F1
#
_cell.length_a   1.000
_cell.length_b   1.000
_cell.length_c   1.000
_cell.angle_alpha   90.00
_cell.angle_beta   90.00
_cell.angle_gamma   90.00
#
_symmetry.space_group_name_H-M   'P 1'
#
loop_
_entity.id
_entity.type
_entity.pdbx_description
1 polymer ?
#
loop_
_entity_poly.entity_id
_entity_poly.type
_entity_poly.pdbx_seq_one_letter_code
_entity_poly.pdbx_strand_id
1 'polypeptide(L)'
;MLLTVILVSVGGAIGNAWNSYQDNLNYGMPRTYQTDASVGHGPTPSHFIALNLHSHIEVIELPGDNASKAKIYDGPTLTGSHTDSILVTLVFKDVNHDGKLDIVVQTSTEQYPMINDNGQFRPLKPGERIDG
;
A
#
# COMPACT_ATOMS: atom_id res chain seq x y z
N MET A 1 33.11 25.99 14.15
CA MET A 1 32.61 24.60 14.14
C MET A 1 31.08 24.56 14.20
N LEU A 2 30.43 25.17 15.19
CA LEU A 2 28.95 25.19 15.28
C LEU A 2 28.25 25.82 14.07
N LEU A 3 28.74 26.97 13.58
CA LEU A 3 28.20 27.67 12.41
C LEU A 3 28.27 26.83 11.13
N THR A 4 29.38 26.11 10.95
CA THR A 4 29.61 25.22 9.81
C THR A 4 28.67 24.02 9.85
N VAL A 5 28.43 23.44 11.03
CA VAL A 5 27.46 22.35 11.21
C VAL A 5 26.05 22.83 10.86
N ILE A 6 25.64 24.01 11.32
CA ILE A 6 24.33 24.59 10.99
C ILE A 6 24.19 24.83 9.48
N LEU A 7 25.20 25.42 8.84
CA LEU A 7 25.20 25.67 7.40
C LEU A 7 25.10 24.38 6.57
N VAL A 8 25.84 23.34 6.96
CA VAL A 8 25.77 22.03 6.29
C VAL A 8 24.42 21.37 6.51
N SER A 9 23.87 21.41 7.73
CA SER A 9 22.55 20.83 8.03
C SER A 9 21.41 21.54 7.30
N VAL A 10 21.41 22.88 7.29
CA VAL A 10 20.39 23.68 6.60
C VAL A 10 20.51 23.53 5.08
N GLY A 11 21.73 23.59 4.54
CA GLY A 11 21.98 23.35 3.12
C GLY A 11 21.53 21.96 2.67
N GLY A 12 21.81 20.93 3.47
CA GLY A 12 21.36 19.56 3.21
C GLY A 12 19.84 19.41 3.23
N ALA A 13 19.15 20.04 4.19
CA ALA A 13 17.69 20.00 4.27
C ALA A 13 17.02 20.65 3.04
N ILE A 14 17.52 21.81 2.59
CA ILE A 14 17.03 22.50 1.39
C ILE A 14 17.27 21.64 0.14
N GLY A 15 18.46 21.05 0.01
CA GLY A 15 18.79 20.16 -1.11
C GLY A 15 17.85 18.95 -1.20
N ASN A 16 17.55 18.31 -0.06
CA ASN A 16 16.64 17.17 -0.01
C ASN A 16 15.19 17.54 -0.35
N ALA A 17 14.72 18.70 0.13
CA ALA A 17 13.38 19.20 -0.20
C ALA A 17 13.25 19.53 -1.69
N TRP A 18 14.30 20.13 -2.28
CA TRP A 18 14.33 20.43 -3.71
C TRP A 18 14.32 19.16 -4.57
N ASN A 19 15.11 18.16 -4.21
CA ASN A 19 15.11 16.87 -4.92
C ASN A 19 13.75 16.18 -4.81
N SER A 20 13.14 16.14 -3.63
CA SER A 20 11.79 15.55 -3.46
C SER A 20 10.73 16.30 -4.26
N TYR A 21 10.82 17.63 -4.36
CA TYR A 21 9.92 18.44 -5.19
C TYR A 21 10.10 18.13 -6.68
N GLN A 22 11.36 18.02 -7.15
CA GLN A 22 11.66 17.62 -8.52
C GLN A 22 11.19 16.20 -8.81
N ASP A 23 11.39 15.26 -7.91
CA ASP A 23 10.92 13.88 -8.05
C ASP A 23 9.39 13.83 -8.09
N ASN A 24 8.70 14.59 -7.24
CA ASN A 24 7.24 14.68 -7.26
C ASN A 24 6.73 15.33 -8.56
N LEU A 25 7.43 16.31 -9.13
CA LEU A 25 7.07 16.89 -10.42
C LEU A 25 7.30 15.93 -11.59
N ASN A 26 8.41 15.19 -11.57
CA ASN A 26 8.83 14.32 -12.67
C ASN A 26 8.16 12.94 -12.63
N TYR A 27 7.96 12.39 -11.44
CA TYR A 27 7.48 11.02 -11.22
C TYR A 27 6.10 10.96 -10.56
N GLY A 28 5.60 12.08 -10.04
CA GLY A 28 4.31 12.14 -9.36
C GLY A 28 4.32 11.60 -7.93
N MET A 29 3.17 11.74 -7.28
CA MET A 29 2.80 11.05 -6.03
C MET A 29 1.51 10.26 -6.33
N PRO A 30 1.24 9.13 -5.65
CA PRO A 30 1.86 8.61 -4.42
C PRO A 30 3.10 7.71 -4.60
N ARG A 31 3.81 7.45 -3.50
CA ARG A 31 4.77 6.33 -3.40
C ARG A 31 4.00 5.01 -3.36
N THR A 32 4.42 4.03 -4.15
CA THR A 32 3.82 2.68 -4.14
C THR A 32 4.58 1.75 -3.21
N TYR A 33 3.87 0.84 -2.55
CA TYR A 33 4.44 -0.31 -1.87
C TYR A 33 4.29 -1.53 -2.77
N GLN A 34 5.32 -2.36 -2.86
CA GLN A 34 5.32 -3.53 -3.72
C GLN A 34 5.86 -4.75 -2.99
N THR A 35 5.27 -5.92 -3.22
CA THR A 35 5.69 -7.18 -2.60
C THR A 35 5.15 -8.38 -3.37
N ASP A 36 5.79 -9.54 -3.23
CA ASP A 36 5.31 -10.80 -3.79
C ASP A 36 4.71 -11.68 -2.68
N ALA A 37 3.56 -12.32 -2.96
CA ALA A 37 2.93 -13.23 -2.00
C ALA A 37 2.19 -14.41 -2.66
N SER A 38 2.26 -15.57 -2.01
CA SER A 38 1.52 -16.78 -2.38
C SER A 38 0.17 -16.82 -1.65
N VAL A 39 -0.88 -16.28 -2.26
CA VAL A 39 -2.22 -16.15 -1.67
C VAL A 39 -3.24 -17.19 -2.18
N GLY A 40 -2.77 -18.20 -2.93
CA GLY A 40 -3.63 -19.26 -3.47
C GLY A 40 -4.42 -18.90 -4.73
N HIS A 41 -4.10 -17.77 -5.39
CA HIS A 41 -4.74 -17.35 -6.66
C HIS A 41 -4.10 -17.96 -7.91
N GLY A 42 -3.01 -18.72 -7.75
CA GLY A 42 -2.26 -19.32 -8.84
C GLY A 42 -1.13 -20.22 -8.34
N PRO A 43 -0.39 -20.86 -9.26
CA PRO A 43 0.70 -21.79 -8.92
C PRO A 43 1.98 -21.08 -8.46
N THR A 44 2.13 -19.79 -8.75
CA THR A 44 3.29 -18.97 -8.38
C THR A 44 2.86 -17.75 -7.56
N PRO A 45 3.75 -17.15 -6.75
CA PRO A 45 3.45 -15.92 -6.03
C PRO A 45 2.96 -14.83 -6.99
N SER A 46 1.95 -14.08 -6.58
CA SER A 46 1.50 -12.89 -7.30
C SER A 46 2.29 -11.68 -6.83
N HIS A 47 2.51 -10.74 -7.74
CA HIS A 47 3.11 -9.45 -7.42
C HIS A 47 2.00 -8.46 -7.05
N PHE A 48 2.16 -7.77 -5.94
CA PHE A 48 1.21 -6.81 -5.43
C PHE A 48 1.78 -5.40 -5.44
N ILE A 49 0.97 -4.44 -5.86
CA ILE A 49 1.27 -3.02 -5.81
C ILE A 49 0.15 -2.34 -5.02
N ALA A 50 0.48 -1.67 -3.93
CA ALA A 50 -0.45 -0.84 -3.17
C ALA A 50 -0.11 0.64 -3.37
N LEU A 51 -1.13 1.46 -3.59
CA LEU A 51 -0.96 2.89 -3.79
C LEU A 51 -2.12 3.67 -3.15
N ASN A 52 -1.83 4.91 -2.76
CA ASN A 52 -2.80 5.86 -2.24
C ASN A 52 -3.04 6.96 -3.27
N LEU A 53 -3.95 6.72 -4.20
CA LEU A 53 -4.23 7.64 -5.29
C LEU A 53 -5.27 8.67 -4.84
N HIS A 54 -4.82 9.89 -4.51
CA HIS A 54 -5.69 10.98 -4.06
C HIS A 54 -6.57 10.66 -2.84
N SER A 55 -5.98 10.09 -1.78
CA SER A 55 -6.69 9.63 -0.57
C SER A 55 -7.57 8.41 -0.79
N HIS A 56 -7.46 7.72 -1.92
CA HIS A 56 -8.15 6.47 -2.17
C HIS A 56 -7.13 5.34 -2.33
N ILE A 57 -7.27 4.29 -1.52
CA ILE A 57 -6.34 3.17 -1.57
C ILE A 57 -6.74 2.20 -2.68
N GLU A 58 -5.77 1.83 -3.51
CA GLU A 58 -5.91 0.78 -4.51
C GLU A 58 -4.85 -0.29 -4.29
N VAL A 59 -5.24 -1.55 -4.48
CA VAL A 59 -4.30 -2.69 -4.51
C VAL A 59 -4.43 -3.39 -5.86
N ILE A 60 -3.31 -3.51 -6.56
CA ILE A 60 -3.22 -4.21 -7.84
C ILE A 60 -2.51 -5.53 -7.59
N GLU A 61 -3.12 -6.64 -8.02
CA GLU A 61 -2.51 -7.96 -8.07
C GLU A 61 -2.17 -8.30 -9.52
N LEU A 62 -0.92 -8.63 -9.76
CA LEU A 62 -0.42 -9.21 -11.00
C LEU A 62 -0.14 -10.70 -10.76
N PRO A 63 -0.99 -11.62 -11.25
CA PRO A 63 -0.75 -13.04 -11.09
C PRO A 63 0.58 -13.46 -11.71
N GLY A 64 1.36 -14.26 -10.98
CA GLY A 64 2.71 -14.67 -11.40
C GLY A 64 2.75 -15.60 -12.63
N ASP A 65 1.61 -16.18 -13.03
CA ASP A 65 1.48 -17.01 -14.23
C ASP A 65 1.15 -16.17 -15.48
N ASN A 66 0.28 -15.17 -15.34
CA ASN A 66 -0.20 -14.36 -16.44
C ASN A 66 -0.69 -12.97 -15.97
N ALA A 67 0.12 -11.95 -16.24
CA ALA A 67 -0.20 -10.56 -15.94
C ALA A 67 -1.46 -10.03 -16.66
N SER A 68 -1.94 -10.67 -17.74
CA SER A 68 -3.20 -10.28 -18.39
C SER A 68 -4.44 -10.57 -17.53
N LYS A 69 -4.28 -11.29 -16.41
CA LYS A 69 -5.32 -11.56 -15.42
C LYS A 69 -5.22 -10.64 -14.20
N ALA A 70 -4.56 -9.50 -14.35
CA ALA A 70 -4.43 -8.51 -13.28
C ALA A 70 -5.79 -8.16 -12.68
N LYS A 71 -5.81 -8.00 -11.35
CA LYS A 71 -6.99 -7.58 -10.60
C LYS A 71 -6.68 -6.28 -9.88
N ILE A 72 -7.67 -5.40 -9.85
CA ILE A 72 -7.62 -4.16 -9.08
C ILE A 72 -8.66 -4.30 -7.98
N TYR A 73 -8.21 -4.10 -6.75
CA TYR A 73 -9.03 -4.15 -5.56
C TYR A 73 -9.26 -2.74 -5.06
N ASP A 74 -10.54 -2.37 -5.06
CA ASP A 74 -11.06 -1.09 -4.61
C ASP A 74 -11.00 -1.03 -3.07
N GLY A 75 -10.15 -0.15 -2.55
CA GLY A 75 -9.92 0.03 -1.12
C GLY A 75 -10.77 1.17 -0.53
N PRO A 76 -10.52 1.54 0.72
CA PRO A 76 -11.22 2.67 1.34
C PRO A 76 -10.71 4.01 0.83
N THR A 77 -11.60 5.01 0.92
CA THR A 77 -11.22 6.42 0.85
C THR A 77 -10.87 6.92 2.25
N LEU A 78 -9.64 7.39 2.42
CA LEU A 78 -9.14 8.02 3.64
C LEU A 78 -9.78 9.40 3.82
N THR A 79 -10.11 9.74 5.06
CA THR A 79 -10.70 11.05 5.40
C THR A 79 -9.82 11.79 6.40
N GLY A 80 -9.72 13.11 6.27
CA GLY A 80 -8.85 13.93 7.10
C GLY A 80 -7.99 14.91 6.30
N SER A 81 -6.96 15.46 6.94
CA SER A 81 -6.00 16.36 6.29
C SER A 81 -4.74 15.60 5.88
N HIS A 82 -4.19 15.91 4.69
CA HIS A 82 -2.95 15.31 4.14
C HIS A 82 -3.01 13.78 3.94
N THR A 83 -4.21 13.24 3.75
CA THR A 83 -4.45 11.81 3.57
C THR A 83 -3.88 11.27 2.28
N ASP A 84 -3.67 12.11 1.27
CA ASP A 84 -3.04 11.81 -0.01
C ASP A 84 -1.54 11.45 0.10
N SER A 85 -0.89 11.86 1.19
CA SER A 85 0.52 11.57 1.47
C SER A 85 0.72 10.37 2.40
N ILE A 86 -0.36 9.71 2.85
CA ILE A 86 -0.27 8.54 3.73
C ILE A 86 0.33 7.35 2.97
N LEU A 87 1.34 6.73 3.57
CA LEU A 87 1.94 5.50 3.06
C LEU A 87 1.00 4.32 3.31
N VAL A 88 0.89 3.47 2.29
CA VAL A 88 0.16 2.20 2.37
C VAL A 88 1.14 1.03 2.28
N THR A 89 0.94 0.01 3.09
CA THR A 89 1.67 -1.27 3.04
C THR A 89 0.69 -2.44 3.12
N LEU A 90 1.13 -3.64 2.76
CA LEU A 90 0.31 -4.84 2.80
C LEU A 90 0.90 -5.87 3.78
N VAL A 91 0.02 -6.53 4.53
CA VAL A 91 0.34 -7.73 5.30
C VAL A 91 -0.58 -8.86 4.84
N PHE A 92 -0.04 -10.05 4.67
CA PHE A 92 -0.81 -11.24 4.31
C PHE A 92 -0.94 -12.13 5.54
N LYS A 93 -2.15 -12.29 6.06
CA LYS A 93 -2.47 -13.17 7.19
C LYS A 93 -3.89 -13.69 7.05
N ASP A 94 -4.14 -14.91 7.49
CA ASP A 94 -5.51 -15.42 7.65
C ASP A 94 -6.15 -14.69 8.83
N VAL A 95 -7.13 -13.82 8.57
CA VAL A 95 -7.80 -13.02 9.62
C VAL A 95 -9.16 -13.58 10.00
N ASN A 96 -9.72 -14.49 9.21
CA ASN A 96 -11.06 -15.04 9.42
C ASN A 96 -11.06 -16.56 9.72
N HIS A 97 -9.88 -17.19 9.77
CA HIS A 97 -9.63 -18.61 10.02
C HIS A 97 -10.22 -19.56 8.96
N ASP A 98 -10.27 -19.13 7.70
CA ASP A 98 -10.70 -19.99 6.60
C ASP A 98 -9.56 -20.79 5.96
N GLY A 99 -8.33 -20.63 6.45
CA GLY A 99 -7.12 -21.28 5.95
C GLY A 99 -6.51 -20.61 4.71
N LYS A 100 -7.05 -19.47 4.26
CA LYS A 100 -6.49 -18.66 3.18
C LYS A 100 -5.86 -17.39 3.73
N LEU A 101 -4.81 -16.92 3.07
CA LEU A 101 -4.22 -15.62 3.41
C LEU A 101 -5.12 -14.51 2.86
N ASP A 102 -5.61 -13.67 3.77
CA ASP A 102 -6.26 -12.40 3.47
C ASP A 102 -5.21 -11.28 3.32
N ILE A 103 -5.64 -10.12 2.82
CA ILE A 103 -4.82 -8.90 2.83
C ILE A 103 -5.26 -8.03 4.00
N VAL A 104 -4.32 -7.52 4.78
CA VAL A 104 -4.51 -6.38 5.65
C VAL A 104 -3.78 -5.19 5.05
N VAL A 105 -4.54 -4.26 4.49
CA VAL A 105 -4.05 -2.98 4.01
C VAL A 105 -3.75 -2.11 5.22
N GLN A 106 -2.48 -1.77 5.42
CA GLN A 106 -2.03 -0.98 6.56
C GLN A 106 -1.69 0.44 6.11
N THR A 107 -2.17 1.40 6.87
CA THR A 107 -1.73 2.79 6.81
C THR A 107 -1.05 3.16 8.13
N SER A 108 -0.53 4.39 8.25
CA SER A 108 0.03 4.87 9.51
C SER A 108 -1.00 4.98 10.64
N THR A 109 -2.30 4.99 10.33
CA THR A 109 -3.38 5.26 11.29
C THR A 109 -4.40 4.12 11.42
N GLU A 110 -4.65 3.40 10.33
CA GLU A 110 -5.76 2.45 10.21
C GLU A 110 -5.35 1.17 9.47
N GLN A 111 -6.12 0.10 9.69
CA GLN A 111 -5.97 -1.18 9.00
C GLN A 111 -7.29 -1.58 8.36
N TYR A 112 -7.22 -2.05 7.11
CA TYR A 112 -8.37 -2.45 6.33
C TYR A 112 -8.20 -3.87 5.83
N PRO A 113 -8.88 -4.85 6.44
CA PRO A 113 -8.85 -6.23 5.99
C PRO A 113 -9.65 -6.39 4.70
N MET A 114 -9.08 -7.16 3.78
CA MET A 114 -9.70 -7.63 2.54
C MET A 114 -9.66 -9.14 2.51
N ILE A 115 -10.83 -9.76 2.50
CA ILE A 115 -11.04 -11.20 2.60
C ILE A 115 -10.76 -11.88 1.27
N ASN A 116 -9.96 -12.94 1.31
CA ASN A 116 -9.68 -13.83 0.19
C ASN A 116 -10.85 -14.79 -0.05
N ASP A 117 -11.69 -14.45 -1.02
CA ASP A 117 -12.92 -15.16 -1.31
C ASP A 117 -13.03 -15.46 -2.81
N ASN A 118 -13.21 -16.73 -3.16
CA ASN A 118 -13.31 -17.21 -4.54
C ASN A 118 -12.14 -16.78 -5.45
N GLY A 119 -10.92 -16.80 -4.92
CA GLY A 119 -9.71 -16.50 -5.69
C GLY A 119 -9.54 -15.02 -5.99
N GLN A 120 -10.11 -14.13 -5.19
CA GLN A 120 -9.98 -12.68 -5.28
C GLN A 120 -10.14 -12.06 -3.89
N PHE A 121 -9.66 -10.84 -3.70
CA PHE A 121 -9.90 -10.10 -2.48
C PHE A 121 -11.17 -9.25 -2.56
N ARG A 122 -11.86 -9.11 -1.42
CA ARG A 122 -13.00 -8.21 -1.25
C ARG A 122 -12.96 -7.53 0.10
N PRO A 123 -13.53 -6.33 0.26
CA PRO A 123 -13.67 -5.72 1.59
C PRO A 123 -14.39 -6.65 2.58
N LEU A 124 -14.02 -6.53 3.85
CA LEU A 124 -14.76 -7.16 4.95
C LEU A 124 -16.22 -6.67 4.95
N LYS A 125 -17.18 -7.61 4.97
CA LYS A 125 -18.61 -7.25 4.97
C LYS A 125 -19.09 -6.92 6.39
N PRO A 126 -20.11 -6.06 6.53
CA PRO A 126 -20.75 -5.83 7.83
C PRO A 126 -21.19 -7.14 8.49
N GLY A 127 -20.78 -7.37 9.73
CA GLY A 127 -21.13 -8.55 10.51
C GLY A 127 -20.16 -9.73 10.38
N GLU A 128 -19.20 -9.69 9.45
CA GLU A 128 -18.07 -10.63 9.43
C GLU A 128 -17.11 -10.31 10.57
N ARG A 129 -16.61 -11.35 11.26
CA ARG A 129 -15.67 -11.22 12.37
C ARG A 129 -14.27 -11.57 11.88
N ILE A 130 -13.30 -10.79 12.34
CA ILE A 130 -11.87 -11.03 12.13
C ILE A 130 -11.18 -11.08 13.48
N ASP A 131 -10.06 -11.77 13.53
CA ASP A 131 -9.15 -11.71 14.67
C ASP A 131 -8.24 -10.47 14.56
N GLY A 132 -8.03 -9.80 15.69
CA GLY A 132 -7.18 -8.61 15.81
C GLY A 132 -5.72 -8.91 15.53
#